data_AF-A0A150LQE6-F1
#
_entry.id   AF-A0A150LQE6-F1
#
_cell.length_a   1.000
_cell.length_b   1.000
_cell.length_c   1.000
_cell.angle_alpha   90.00
_cell.angle_beta   90.00
_cell.angle_gamma   90.00
#
_symmetry.space_group_name_H-M   'P 1'
#
loop_
_entity.id
_entity.type
_entity.pdbx_description
1 polymer ?
#
loop_
_entity_poly.entity_id
_entity_poly.type
_entity_poly.pdbx_seq_one_letter_code
_entity_poly.pdbx_strand_id
1 'polypeptide(L)'
;MLVELNSVLGTLGDEAKEQQLAALIHRIESMPGCIRDYREWLKEQGVDPTGMYPMGRAESVMSQLAYRVKYRRSWTDKGLRAFFKAMIARMDGIRLFGRRLGEESSQPAEETASTASTKQTIVNKAKQRVRRLLPEVTRNNVPYLQQSSGTPVYHALSELKGW
;
A
#
# COMPACT_ATOMS: atom_id res chain seq x y z
N MET A 1 -16.31 -12.08 -28.28
CA MET A 1 -16.59 -10.82 -27.53
C MET A 1 -17.47 -9.87 -28.33
N LEU A 2 -17.05 -9.36 -29.51
CA LEU A 2 -17.91 -8.51 -30.33
C LEU A 2 -19.25 -9.17 -30.72
N VAL A 3 -19.24 -10.46 -31.04
CA VAL A 3 -20.46 -11.26 -31.31
C VAL A 3 -21.41 -11.28 -30.11
N GLU A 4 -20.87 -11.35 -28.88
CA GLU A 4 -21.67 -11.33 -27.64
C GLU A 4 -22.19 -9.93 -27.32
N LEU A 5 -21.45 -8.87 -27.65
CA LEU A 5 -21.93 -7.50 -27.48
C LEU A 5 -23.07 -7.20 -28.47
N ASN A 6 -22.97 -7.72 -29.70
CA ASN A 6 -24.01 -7.58 -30.71
C ASN A 6 -25.27 -8.40 -30.38
N SER A 7 -25.14 -9.56 -29.73
CA SER A 7 -26.32 -10.35 -29.31
C SER A 7 -27.11 -9.69 -28.17
N VAL A 8 -26.44 -8.87 -27.36
CA VAL A 8 -27.02 -8.14 -26.25
C VAL A 8 -27.66 -6.81 -26.68
N LEU A 9 -27.26 -6.26 -27.83
CA LEU A 9 -27.87 -5.07 -28.42
C LEU A 9 -29.37 -5.32 -28.72
N GLY A 10 -30.25 -4.49 -28.16
CA GLY A 10 -31.71 -4.64 -28.32
C GLY A 10 -32.40 -5.53 -27.28
N THR A 11 -31.64 -6.07 -26.30
CA THR A 11 -32.19 -6.86 -25.18
C THR A 11 -32.15 -6.12 -23.84
N LEU A 12 -31.59 -4.90 -23.80
CA LEU A 12 -31.39 -4.16 -22.55
C LEU A 12 -32.63 -3.40 -22.08
N GLY A 13 -33.57 -3.11 -22.97
CA GLY A 13 -34.85 -2.46 -22.65
C GLY A 13 -34.74 -1.00 -22.21
N ASP A 14 -33.52 -0.43 -22.20
CA ASP A 14 -33.20 0.95 -21.87
C ASP A 14 -32.48 1.59 -23.06
N GLU A 15 -33.19 2.45 -23.80
CA GLU A 15 -32.71 3.06 -25.05
C GLU A 15 -31.39 3.81 -24.87
N ALA A 16 -31.17 4.45 -23.72
CA ALA A 16 -29.95 5.21 -23.46
C ALA A 16 -28.72 4.28 -23.36
N LYS A 17 -28.88 3.14 -22.70
CA LYS A 17 -27.80 2.15 -22.58
C LYS A 17 -27.55 1.43 -23.90
N GLU A 18 -28.59 1.20 -24.70
CA GLU A 18 -28.44 0.60 -26.03
C GLU A 18 -27.69 1.52 -27.00
N GLN A 19 -27.96 2.83 -26.97
CA GLN A 19 -27.19 3.82 -27.74
C GLN A 19 -25.72 3.87 -27.31
N GLN A 20 -25.46 3.80 -26.00
CA GLN A 20 -24.09 3.73 -25.48
C GLN A 20 -23.36 2.45 -25.91
N LEU A 21 -24.06 1.31 -25.90
CA LEU A 21 -23.52 0.03 -26.34
C LEU A 21 -23.21 0.05 -27.85
N ALA A 22 -24.11 0.59 -28.66
CA ALA A 22 -23.89 0.78 -30.09
C ALA A 22 -22.67 1.69 -30.38
N ALA A 23 -22.56 2.80 -29.65
CA ALA A 23 -21.41 3.71 -29.78
C ALA A 23 -20.10 3.02 -29.38
N LEU A 24 -20.11 2.18 -28.34
CA LEU A 24 -18.96 1.39 -27.92
C LEU A 24 -18.55 0.38 -28.99
N ILE A 25 -19.50 -0.37 -29.57
CA ILE A 25 -19.24 -1.34 -30.65
C ILE A 25 -18.60 -0.63 -31.84
N HIS A 26 -19.21 0.47 -32.30
CA HIS A 26 -18.65 1.26 -33.41
C HIS A 26 -17.24 1.76 -33.09
N ARG A 27 -16.97 2.16 -31.85
CA ARG A 27 -15.62 2.62 -31.45
C ARG A 27 -14.60 1.48 -31.49
N ILE A 28 -14.96 0.28 -31.03
CA ILE A 28 -14.10 -0.90 -31.09
C ILE A 28 -13.82 -1.29 -32.54
N GLU A 29 -14.84 -1.29 -33.39
CA GLU A 29 -14.71 -1.60 -34.83
C GLU A 29 -13.81 -0.59 -35.56
N SER A 30 -13.85 0.69 -35.16
CA SER A 30 -12.99 1.73 -35.75
C SER A 30 -11.50 1.55 -35.44
N MET A 31 -11.15 0.74 -34.43
CA MET A 31 -9.77 0.52 -33.97
C MET A 31 -9.45 -0.98 -33.93
N PRO A 32 -9.15 -1.60 -35.08
CA PRO A 32 -8.83 -3.02 -35.13
C PRO A 32 -7.61 -3.33 -34.25
N GLY A 33 -7.76 -4.31 -33.35
CA GLY A 33 -6.72 -4.68 -32.39
C GLY A 33 -6.77 -3.92 -31.06
N CYS A 34 -7.75 -3.06 -30.80
CA CYS A 34 -7.82 -2.34 -29.51
C CYS A 34 -8.02 -3.27 -28.30
N ILE A 35 -8.57 -4.47 -28.50
CA ILE A 35 -8.76 -5.50 -27.47
C ILE A 35 -7.53 -6.42 -27.36
N ARG A 36 -6.61 -6.35 -28.33
CA ARG A 36 -5.43 -7.21 -28.37
C ARG A 36 -4.48 -6.82 -27.23
N ASP A 37 -3.83 -7.81 -26.62
CA ASP A 37 -2.79 -7.54 -25.62
C ASP A 37 -1.61 -6.84 -26.29
N TYR A 38 -1.29 -5.64 -25.83
CA TYR A 38 -0.18 -4.84 -26.34
C TYR A 38 1.17 -5.56 -26.23
N ARG A 39 1.30 -6.54 -25.33
CA ARG A 39 2.52 -7.35 -25.20
C ARG A 39 2.78 -8.21 -26.44
N GLU A 40 1.75 -8.65 -27.15
CA GLU A 40 1.92 -9.36 -28.42
C GLU A 40 2.40 -8.43 -29.51
N TRP A 41 1.82 -7.23 -29.59
CA TRP A 41 2.27 -6.19 -30.50
C TRP A 41 3.73 -5.80 -30.23
N LEU A 42 4.15 -5.69 -28.96
CA LEU A 42 5.55 -5.44 -28.60
C LEU A 42 6.49 -6.56 -29.03
N LYS A 43 6.08 -7.83 -28.93
CA LYS A 43 6.87 -8.97 -29.43
C LYS A 43 7.07 -8.89 -30.94
N GLU A 44 6.03 -8.52 -31.69
CA GLU A 44 6.12 -8.35 -33.15
C GLU A 44 7.10 -7.23 -33.53
N GLN A 45 7.23 -6.19 -32.70
CA GLN A 45 8.21 -5.12 -32.86
C GLN A 45 9.62 -5.51 -32.36
N GLY A 46 9.82 -6.74 -31.87
CA GLY A 46 11.11 -7.21 -31.35
C GLY A 46 11.45 -6.75 -29.94
N VAL A 47 10.49 -6.21 -29.19
CA VAL A 47 10.66 -5.86 -27.77
C VAL A 47 10.27 -7.05 -26.91
N ASP A 48 11.15 -7.46 -26.00
CA ASP A 48 10.82 -8.50 -25.01
C ASP A 48 9.87 -7.94 -23.94
N PRO A 49 8.60 -8.41 -23.85
CA PRO A 49 7.66 -7.93 -22.84
C PRO A 49 7.82 -8.68 -21.50
N THR A 50 8.85 -9.50 -21.32
CA THR A 50 9.07 -10.25 -20.09
C THR A 50 9.16 -9.30 -18.89
N GLY A 51 8.31 -9.54 -17.88
CA GLY A 51 8.19 -8.68 -16.70
C GLY A 51 7.20 -7.51 -16.83
N MET A 52 6.59 -7.29 -18.00
CA MET A 52 5.52 -6.29 -18.17
C MET A 52 4.16 -6.83 -17.72
N TYR A 53 3.37 -5.99 -17.07
CA TYR A 53 2.00 -6.33 -16.68
C TYR A 53 1.05 -6.32 -17.89
N PRO A 54 0.08 -7.26 -18.00
CA PRO A 54 -1.03 -7.07 -18.92
C PRO A 54 -1.81 -5.79 -18.57
N MET A 55 -2.48 -5.19 -19.55
CA MET A 55 -3.15 -3.89 -19.36
C MET A 55 -4.08 -3.85 -18.15
N GLY A 56 -4.94 -4.87 -17.97
CA GLY A 56 -5.85 -4.92 -16.81
C GLY A 56 -5.14 -4.95 -15.45
N ARG A 57 -3.96 -5.59 -15.35
CA ARG A 57 -3.16 -5.57 -14.11
C ARG A 57 -2.49 -4.21 -13.92
N ALA A 58 -1.98 -3.60 -14.99
CA ALA A 58 -1.39 -2.27 -14.94
C ALA A 58 -2.41 -1.22 -14.47
N GLU A 59 -3.64 -1.27 -14.99
CA GLU A 59 -4.75 -0.39 -14.56
C GLU A 59 -5.07 -0.56 -13.07
N SER A 60 -5.19 -1.81 -12.60
CA SER A 60 -5.45 -2.10 -11.19
C SER A 60 -4.33 -1.57 -10.28
N VAL A 61 -3.07 -1.76 -10.66
CA VAL A 61 -1.91 -1.23 -9.92
C VAL A 61 -1.95 0.29 -9.87
N MET A 62 -2.18 0.93 -11.02
CA MET A 62 -2.20 2.38 -11.13
C MET A 62 -3.37 3.01 -10.36
N SER A 63 -4.55 2.38 -10.36
CA SER A 63 -5.70 2.82 -9.58
C SER A 63 -5.38 2.86 -8.07
N GLN A 64 -4.77 1.80 -7.55
CA GLN A 64 -4.36 1.75 -6.14
C GLN A 64 -3.27 2.77 -5.79
N LEU A 65 -2.31 2.97 -6.70
CA LEU A 65 -1.27 3.99 -6.54
C LEU A 65 -1.87 5.39 -6.52
N ALA A 66 -2.74 5.70 -7.49
CA ALA A 66 -3.40 7.00 -7.58
C ALA A 66 -4.23 7.29 -6.33
N TYR A 67 -4.99 6.31 -5.85
CA TYR A 67 -5.77 6.43 -4.61
C TYR A 67 -4.88 6.79 -3.42
N ARG A 68 -3.72 6.14 -3.26
CA ARG A 68 -2.84 6.36 -2.09
C ARG A 68 -1.95 7.60 -2.19
N VAL A 69 -1.63 8.03 -3.40
CA VAL A 69 -0.78 9.20 -3.65
C VAL A 69 -1.60 10.48 -3.64
N LYS A 70 -2.76 10.50 -4.31
CA LYS A 70 -3.53 11.72 -4.54
C LYS A 70 -4.42 12.11 -3.36
N TYR A 71 -4.85 11.17 -2.53
CA TYR A 71 -5.75 11.47 -1.41
C TYR A 71 -5.00 11.84 -0.12
N ARG A 72 -5.32 13.01 0.44
CA ARG A 72 -5.02 13.46 1.83
C ARG A 72 -3.55 13.63 2.22
N ARG A 73 -2.56 13.52 1.31
CA ARG A 73 -1.14 13.61 1.68
C ARG A 73 -0.30 14.35 0.65
N SER A 74 0.50 15.30 1.13
CA SER A 74 1.58 15.91 0.35
C SER A 74 2.84 15.05 0.50
N TRP A 75 3.41 14.67 -0.63
CA TRP A 75 4.64 13.88 -0.68
C TRP A 75 5.80 14.78 -1.12
N THR A 76 6.96 14.63 -0.48
CA THR A 76 8.21 15.08 -1.09
C THR A 76 8.58 14.11 -2.21
N ASP A 77 9.28 14.58 -3.23
CA ASP A 77 9.64 13.73 -4.39
C ASP A 77 10.44 12.48 -3.98
N LYS A 78 11.36 12.61 -3.00
CA LYS A 78 12.07 11.48 -2.39
C LYS A 78 11.13 10.50 -1.68
N GLY A 79 10.15 11.02 -0.94
CA GLY A 79 9.14 10.21 -0.24
C GLY A 79 8.24 9.46 -1.22
N LEU A 80 7.83 10.12 -2.30
CA LEU A 80 7.01 9.53 -3.35
C LEU A 80 7.74 8.37 -4.06
N ARG A 81 9.01 8.58 -4.42
CA ARG A 81 9.85 7.51 -5.01
C ARG A 81 10.02 6.32 -4.08
N ALA A 82 10.26 6.55 -2.78
CA ALA A 82 10.35 5.49 -1.80
C ALA A 82 9.01 4.74 -1.63
N PHE A 83 7.90 5.47 -1.62
CA PHE A 83 6.57 4.88 -1.56
C PHE A 83 6.25 4.00 -2.78
N PHE A 84 6.52 4.48 -4.00
CA PHE A 84 6.32 3.69 -5.21
C PHE A 84 7.13 2.40 -5.18
N LYS A 85 8.43 2.48 -4.86
CA LYS A 85 9.28 1.28 -4.70
C LYS A 85 8.70 0.31 -3.67
N ALA A 86 8.24 0.83 -2.53
CA ALA A 86 7.68 0.02 -1.47
C ALA A 86 6.35 -0.67 -1.88
N MET A 87 5.53 0.04 -2.65
CA MET A 87 4.24 -0.47 -3.07
C MET A 87 4.35 -1.45 -4.23
N ILE A 88 5.18 -1.16 -5.23
CA ILE A 88 5.43 -2.06 -6.37
C ILE A 88 5.95 -3.40 -5.87
N ALA A 89 7.00 -3.40 -5.04
CA ALA A 89 7.53 -4.65 -4.55
C ALA A 89 6.56 -5.39 -3.60
N ARG A 90 5.69 -4.70 -2.86
CA ARG A 90 4.56 -5.36 -2.17
C ARG A 90 3.61 -6.05 -3.16
N MET A 91 3.27 -5.40 -4.28
CA MET A 91 2.36 -5.93 -5.29
C MET A 91 2.97 -7.07 -6.11
N ASP A 92 4.28 -7.07 -6.28
CA ASP A 92 5.05 -8.14 -6.94
C ASP A 92 5.41 -9.29 -5.98
N GLY A 93 5.03 -9.19 -4.70
CA GLY A 93 5.41 -10.18 -3.69
C GLY A 93 6.91 -10.18 -3.36
N ILE A 94 7.65 -9.18 -3.85
CA ILE A 94 9.06 -8.96 -3.54
C ILE A 94 9.16 -8.46 -2.09
N ARG A 95 9.79 -9.26 -1.23
CA ARG A 95 10.05 -8.87 0.16
C ARG A 95 11.08 -7.74 0.20
N LEU A 96 10.60 -6.50 0.28
CA LEU A 96 11.45 -5.31 0.50
C LEU A 96 12.20 -5.34 1.82
N PHE A 97 11.60 -5.98 2.83
CA PHE A 97 12.20 -6.19 4.15
C PHE A 97 12.60 -7.65 4.27
N GLY A 98 13.48 -8.06 3.37
CA GLY A 98 14.22 -9.32 3.42
C GLY A 98 15.65 -9.10 3.94
N ARG A 99 15.81 -8.38 5.06
CA ARG A 99 16.95 -8.65 5.94
C ARG A 99 16.36 -9.49 7.06
N ARG A 100 16.68 -10.78 7.12
CA ARG A 100 16.48 -11.52 8.39
C ARG A 100 17.13 -10.66 9.47
N LEU A 101 16.41 -10.41 10.56
CA LEU A 101 17.08 -10.09 11.81
C LEU A 101 18.08 -11.23 12.07
N GLY A 102 19.36 -11.09 11.67
CA GLY A 102 20.41 -12.06 11.93
C GLY A 102 21.21 -12.65 10.77
N GLU A 103 21.01 -12.28 9.49
CA GLU A 103 21.98 -12.68 8.44
C GLU A 103 23.03 -11.57 8.27
N GLU A 104 24.14 -11.76 8.97
CA GLU A 104 25.40 -11.06 8.78
C GLU A 104 25.93 -11.39 7.39
N SER A 105 25.89 -10.42 6.48
CA SER A 105 26.65 -10.49 5.24
C SER A 105 28.13 -10.42 5.61
N SER A 106 28.83 -11.54 5.47
CA SER A 106 30.28 -11.65 5.56
C SER A 106 30.94 -10.78 4.48
N GLN A 107 31.30 -9.56 4.84
CA GLN A 107 32.45 -8.84 4.28
C GLN A 107 33.18 -8.18 5.44
N PRO A 108 34.52 -8.28 5.51
CA PRO A 108 35.28 -7.91 6.69
C PRO A 108 35.41 -6.39 6.73
N ALA A 109 34.58 -5.75 7.53
CA ALA A 109 34.83 -4.39 7.98
C ALA A 109 35.35 -4.50 9.41
N GLU A 110 36.65 -4.25 9.54
CA GLU A 110 37.27 -3.82 10.78
C GLU A 110 36.40 -2.75 11.46
N GLU A 111 36.39 -2.76 12.80
CA GLU A 111 35.82 -1.77 13.74
C GLU A 111 34.85 -2.38 14.77
N THR A 112 35.38 -3.32 15.54
CA THR A 112 34.84 -3.72 16.85
C THR A 112 35.11 -2.62 17.89
N ALA A 113 34.20 -1.66 18.05
CA ALA A 113 34.05 -0.87 19.30
C ALA A 113 32.76 -0.01 19.34
N SER A 114 32.26 0.45 18.20
CA SER A 114 31.24 1.53 18.12
C SER A 114 29.78 1.06 18.09
N THR A 115 29.51 -0.21 17.78
CA THR A 115 28.15 -0.73 17.52
C THR A 115 27.34 -1.07 18.78
N ALA A 116 27.99 -1.32 19.92
CA ALA A 116 27.30 -1.59 21.19
C ALA A 116 26.60 -0.33 21.77
N SER A 117 27.26 0.83 21.65
CA SER A 117 26.74 2.13 22.11
C SER A 117 25.51 2.57 21.31
N THR A 118 25.48 2.30 20.00
CA THR A 118 24.34 2.64 19.12
C THR A 118 23.11 1.78 19.41
N LYS A 119 23.29 0.49 19.72
CA LYS A 119 22.18 -0.41 20.08
C LYS A 119 21.53 0.01 21.41
N GLN A 120 22.34 0.35 22.42
CA GLN A 120 21.85 0.81 23.72
C GLN A 120 21.10 2.15 23.61
N THR A 121 21.60 3.09 22.80
CA THR A 121 20.93 4.38 22.57
C THR A 121 19.59 4.24 21.83
N ILE A 122 19.47 3.29 20.90
CA ILE A 122 18.20 2.98 20.22
C ILE A 122 17.17 2.41 21.21
N VAL A 123 17.57 1.45 22.06
CA VAL A 123 16.70 0.85 23.08
C VAL A 123 16.24 1.91 24.09
N ASN A 124 17.12 2.81 24.51
CA ASN A 124 16.79 3.89 25.44
C ASN A 124 15.81 4.89 24.82
N LYS A 125 16.00 5.26 23.54
CA LYS A 125 15.04 6.11 22.80
C LYS A 125 13.68 5.43 22.64
N ALA A 126 13.64 4.12 22.41
CA ALA A 126 12.40 3.35 22.33
C ALA A 126 11.66 3.33 23.68
N LYS A 127 12.36 3.04 24.78
CA LYS A 127 11.79 3.11 26.15
C LYS A 127 11.26 4.50 26.48
N GLN A 128 11.99 5.56 26.11
CA GLN A 128 11.56 6.93 26.34
C GLN A 128 10.33 7.32 25.50
N ARG A 129 10.21 6.80 24.27
CA ARG A 129 8.99 6.96 23.46
C ARG A 129 7.80 6.23 24.04
N VAL A 130 7.96 4.99 24.49
CA VAL A 130 6.91 4.24 25.18
C VAL A 130 6.44 5.01 26.41
N ARG A 131 7.35 5.48 27.27
CA ARG A 131 7.01 6.30 28.45
C ARG A 131 6.23 7.58 28.10
N ARG A 132 6.58 8.26 27.01
CA ARG A 132 5.84 9.46 26.55
C ARG A 132 4.43 9.15 26.04
N LEU A 133 4.23 7.99 25.44
CA LEU A 133 2.96 7.60 24.84
C LEU A 133 2.01 6.93 25.84
N LEU A 134 2.51 6.36 26.93
CA LEU A 134 1.70 5.77 28.00
C LEU A 134 0.59 6.71 28.53
N PRO A 135 0.83 7.99 28.87
CA PRO A 135 -0.23 8.88 29.34
C PRO A 135 -1.28 9.22 28.27
N GLU A 136 -0.92 9.18 26.98
CA GLU A 136 -1.85 9.40 25.87
C GLU A 136 -2.72 8.15 25.60
N VAL A 137 -2.11 6.97 25.66
CA VAL A 137 -2.79 5.67 25.47
C VAL A 137 -3.69 5.34 26.65
N THR A 138 -3.35 5.77 27.86
CA THR A 138 -4.18 5.56 29.06
C THR A 138 -5.21 6.67 29.28
N ARG A 139 -5.10 7.81 28.56
CA ARG A 139 -6.10 8.87 28.59
C ARG A 139 -7.40 8.33 27.97
N ASN A 140 -8.43 8.24 28.80
CA ASN A 140 -9.80 7.85 28.42
C ASN A 140 -10.04 6.38 28.02
N ASN A 141 -9.02 5.52 28.05
CA ASN A 141 -9.17 4.09 27.72
C ASN A 141 -9.44 3.20 28.94
N VAL A 142 -9.41 3.75 30.15
CA VAL A 142 -9.73 3.00 31.37
C VAL A 142 -11.03 3.55 31.96
N PRO A 143 -12.18 2.87 31.75
CA PRO A 143 -13.49 3.34 32.20
C PRO A 143 -13.55 3.62 33.70
N TYR A 144 -12.80 2.84 34.49
CA TYR A 144 -12.73 2.99 35.95
C TYR A 144 -12.09 4.31 36.43
N LEU A 145 -11.27 4.96 35.59
CA LEU A 145 -10.70 6.28 35.92
C LEU A 145 -11.63 7.44 35.55
N GLN A 146 -12.75 7.17 34.89
CA GLN A 146 -13.78 8.17 34.55
C GLN A 146 -14.93 8.22 35.57
N GLN A 147 -15.00 7.25 36.48
CA GLN A 147 -16.01 7.18 37.54
C GLN A 147 -15.62 8.06 38.74
N SER A 148 -16.56 8.26 39.68
CA SER A 148 -16.35 9.06 40.88
C SER A 148 -15.16 8.55 41.71
N SER A 149 -14.28 9.48 42.11
CA SER A 149 -13.09 9.22 42.92
C SER A 149 -13.51 8.79 44.34
N GLY A 150 -13.57 7.48 44.58
CA GLY A 150 -13.92 6.93 45.89
C GLY A 150 -13.90 5.41 45.99
N THR A 151 -13.61 4.69 44.91
CA THR A 151 -13.46 3.22 44.95
C THR A 151 -11.99 2.85 45.19
N PRO A 152 -11.71 1.77 45.95
CA PRO A 152 -10.34 1.31 46.19
C PRO A 152 -9.59 0.95 44.88
N VAL A 153 -10.34 0.51 43.86
CA VAL A 153 -9.82 0.25 42.51
C VAL A 153 -9.35 1.53 41.82
N TYR A 154 -10.07 2.64 42.00
CA TYR A 154 -9.66 3.94 41.46
C TYR A 154 -8.33 4.40 42.06
N HIS A 155 -8.15 4.28 43.38
CA HIS A 155 -6.92 4.67 44.06
C HIS A 155 -5.71 3.85 43.56
N ALA A 156 -5.83 2.53 43.52
CA ALA A 156 -4.77 1.64 43.03
C ALA A 156 -4.34 1.94 41.58
N LEU A 157 -5.30 2.25 40.70
CA LEU A 157 -5.01 2.61 39.31
C LEU A 157 -4.47 4.03 39.15
N SER A 158 -4.88 4.96 40.02
CA SER A 158 -4.40 6.34 40.02
C SER A 158 -2.94 6.45 40.46
N GLU A 159 -2.50 5.61 41.40
CA GLU A 159 -1.11 5.56 41.87
C GLU A 159 -0.16 5.04 40.77
N LEU A 160 -0.64 4.12 39.93
CA LEU A 160 0.08 3.58 38.78
C LEU A 160 0.29 4.59 37.63
N LYS A 161 -0.50 5.68 37.60
CA LYS A 161 -0.40 6.75 36.60
C LYS A 161 0.82 7.67 36.81
N GLY A 162 1.47 7.59 37.98
CA GLY A 162 2.55 8.49 38.42
C GLY A 162 3.99 7.99 38.29
N TRP A 163 4.23 6.85 37.63
CA TRP A 163 5.56 6.25 37.41
C TRP A 163 6.00 6.25 35.93
#